data_AF-A0A7S2IFH2-F1
#
_entry.id   AF-A0A7S2IFH2-F1
#
_cell.length_a   1.000
_cell.length_b   1.000
_cell.length_c   1.000
_cell.angle_alpha   90.00
_cell.angle_beta   90.00
_cell.angle_gamma   90.00
#
_symmetry.space_group_name_H-M   'P 1'
#
loop_
_entity.id
_entity.type
_entity.pdbx_description
1 polymer ?
#
loop_
_entity_poly.entity_id
_entity_poly.type
_entity_poly.pdbx_seq_one_letter_code
_entity_poly.pdbx_strand_id
1 'polypeptide(L)'
;MINNNRRRKTSPRLQKQAHAVRSKMNEKTRNTKILHLHHYLRRRWPSVDVVKDLLRDDPEKIMMRDQLGHTPFHLATRMDVCPEVTRILLEAAPEALYVKDNSGETPLSRLCEWWTLAVPTNWINEEVKINCGLSSDEEQTLKLHPLHAQWEKIILMLRAASKHLSRTKFRPLHIAAHMGCPPTVLRNLHFLNKGQITEIEEETGRRPLSVAAASPHVCGKEGLETLQELLQLDPSAARAPDYENRFPLHLAIDSGKAWEMGIESIALVAPAILLVPDCKTNLLPFMASAEKGSINDTYSVLKNCPEVLEYVDWR
;
A
#
# COMPACT_ATOMS: atom_id res chain seq x y z
N MET A 1 -26.91 72.48 -28.95
CA MET A 1 -25.45 72.46 -28.78
C MET A 1 -25.20 72.31 -27.28
N ILE A 2 -24.47 71.36 -26.71
CA ILE A 2 -23.18 70.80 -27.10
C ILE A 2 -23.09 69.35 -26.57
N ASN A 3 -22.64 68.49 -27.47
CA ASN A 3 -22.22 67.11 -27.31
C ASN A 3 -20.95 67.04 -26.43
N ASN A 4 -20.88 66.19 -25.40
CA ASN A 4 -19.61 66.00 -24.67
C ASN A 4 -19.36 64.53 -24.31
N ASN A 5 -19.16 63.74 -25.36
CA ASN A 5 -18.69 62.37 -25.29
C ASN A 5 -17.14 62.34 -25.26
N ARG A 6 -16.52 62.62 -24.10
CA ARG A 6 -15.05 62.44 -23.93
C ARG A 6 -14.75 61.02 -23.42
N ARG A 7 -14.66 60.07 -24.36
CA ARG A 7 -13.98 58.78 -24.14
C ARG A 7 -12.52 59.06 -23.78
N ARG A 8 -12.16 59.00 -22.50
CA ARG A 8 -10.76 59.02 -22.03
C ARG A 8 -10.05 57.79 -22.61
N LYS A 9 -9.25 57.99 -23.66
CA LYS A 9 -8.32 56.97 -24.18
C LYS A 9 -7.31 56.67 -23.06
N THR A 10 -7.40 55.48 -22.47
CA THR A 10 -6.47 55.02 -21.44
C THR A 10 -5.06 54.89 -22.05
N SER A 11 -4.04 55.45 -21.39
CA SER A 11 -2.65 55.45 -21.86
C SER A 11 -2.17 54.04 -22.20
N PRO A 12 -1.46 53.81 -23.33
CA PRO A 12 -0.95 52.50 -23.73
C PRO A 12 -0.08 51.83 -22.65
N ARG A 13 0.57 52.65 -21.81
CA ARG A 13 1.41 52.19 -20.70
C ARG A 13 0.58 51.63 -19.54
N LEU A 14 -0.58 52.25 -19.25
CA LEU A 14 -1.54 51.77 -18.25
C LEU A 14 -2.28 50.52 -18.75
N GLN A 15 -2.56 50.42 -20.05
CA GLN A 15 -3.12 49.20 -20.65
C GLN A 15 -2.14 48.02 -20.59
N LYS A 16 -0.84 48.25 -20.88
CA LYS A 16 0.21 47.22 -20.73
C LYS A 16 0.42 46.79 -19.28
N GLN A 17 0.40 47.72 -18.33
CA GLN A 17 0.47 47.38 -16.89
C GLN A 17 -0.77 46.63 -16.42
N ALA A 18 -1.98 47.03 -16.83
CA ALA A 18 -3.20 46.30 -16.51
C ALA A 18 -3.20 44.89 -17.12
N HIS A 19 -2.71 44.73 -18.35
CA HIS A 19 -2.56 43.41 -18.98
C HIS A 19 -1.50 42.55 -18.28
N ALA A 20 -0.35 43.11 -17.88
CA ALA A 20 0.68 42.39 -17.15
C ALA A 20 0.22 41.97 -15.73
N VAL A 21 -0.54 42.83 -15.05
CA VAL A 21 -1.16 42.52 -13.75
C VAL A 21 -2.24 41.45 -13.93
N ARG A 22 -3.08 41.56 -14.95
CA ARG A 22 -4.13 40.57 -15.26
C ARG A 22 -3.54 39.22 -15.70
N SER A 23 -2.42 39.24 -16.43
CA SER A 23 -1.64 38.05 -16.79
C SER A 23 -1.06 37.40 -15.54
N LYS A 24 -0.36 38.15 -14.66
CA LYS A 24 0.16 37.64 -13.38
C LYS A 24 -0.94 37.16 -12.43
N MET A 25 -2.10 37.81 -12.45
CA MET A 25 -3.27 37.42 -11.66
C MET A 25 -3.88 36.13 -12.23
N ASN A 26 -4.02 36.00 -13.55
CA ASN A 26 -4.44 34.75 -14.20
C ASN A 26 -3.42 33.60 -14.02
N GLU A 27 -2.13 33.90 -13.93
CA GLU A 27 -1.06 32.94 -13.65
C GLU A 27 -1.09 32.46 -12.19
N LYS A 28 -1.30 33.39 -11.23
CA LYS A 28 -1.59 33.07 -9.83
C LYS A 28 -2.90 32.27 -9.69
N THR A 29 -3.93 32.62 -10.45
CA THR A 29 -5.24 31.94 -10.42
C THR A 29 -5.19 30.57 -11.10
N ARG A 30 -4.31 30.38 -12.10
CA ARG A 30 -3.99 29.07 -12.69
C ARG A 30 -3.22 28.20 -11.71
N ASN A 31 -2.25 28.76 -10.99
CA ASN A 31 -1.51 28.05 -9.93
C ASN A 31 -2.37 27.74 -8.69
N THR A 32 -3.39 28.54 -8.36
CA THR A 32 -4.34 28.21 -7.27
C THR A 32 -5.41 27.21 -7.68
N LYS A 33 -5.78 27.14 -8.98
CA LYS A 33 -6.70 26.11 -9.48
C LYS A 33 -6.12 24.70 -9.33
N ILE A 34 -4.82 24.53 -9.55
CA ILE A 34 -4.06 23.27 -9.41
C ILE A 34 -4.13 22.70 -7.98
N LEU A 35 -4.45 23.52 -6.98
CA LEU A 35 -4.36 23.18 -5.56
C LEU A 35 -5.72 23.03 -4.85
N HIS A 36 -6.84 22.96 -5.59
CA HIS A 36 -8.18 23.01 -4.99
C HIS A 36 -8.53 21.73 -4.18
N LEU A 37 -8.30 20.54 -4.73
CA LEU A 37 -8.69 19.29 -4.08
C LEU A 37 -7.81 18.99 -2.84
N HIS A 38 -6.50 19.16 -2.94
CA HIS A 38 -5.57 18.99 -1.80
C HIS A 38 -5.88 19.94 -0.64
N HIS A 39 -6.09 21.23 -0.93
CA HIS A 39 -6.45 22.19 0.12
C HIS A 39 -7.83 21.93 0.70
N TYR A 40 -8.79 21.47 -0.11
CA TYR A 40 -10.12 21.14 0.36
C TYR A 40 -10.10 19.94 1.31
N LEU A 41 -9.35 18.89 0.99
CA LEU A 41 -9.21 17.70 1.84
C LEU A 41 -8.47 17.95 3.16
N ARG A 42 -7.68 19.04 3.24
CA ARG A 42 -7.04 19.48 4.50
C ARG A 42 -8.02 20.20 5.45
N ARG A 43 -9.23 20.53 5.00
CA ARG A 43 -10.25 21.13 5.86
C ARG A 43 -10.81 20.08 6.83
N ARG A 44 -11.27 20.55 7.98
CA ARG A 44 -12.03 19.71 8.92
C ARG A 44 -13.38 19.38 8.26
N TRP A 45 -13.60 18.10 7.94
CA TRP A 45 -14.81 17.55 7.32
C TRP A 45 -15.11 18.06 5.89
N PRO A 46 -14.37 17.58 4.88
CA PRO A 46 -14.75 17.85 3.50
C PRO A 46 -16.08 17.17 3.17
N SER A 47 -17.03 17.96 2.66
CA SER A 47 -18.29 17.46 2.09
C SER A 47 -18.03 16.61 0.85
N VAL A 48 -18.69 15.46 0.82
CA VAL A 48 -18.67 14.47 -0.28
C VAL A 48 -19.12 15.10 -1.60
N ASP A 49 -20.17 15.92 -1.59
CA ASP A 49 -20.73 16.51 -2.80
C ASP A 49 -19.74 17.46 -3.47
N VAL A 50 -19.05 18.28 -2.67
CA VAL A 50 -18.00 19.16 -3.19
C VAL A 50 -16.83 18.35 -3.75
N VAL A 51 -16.46 17.21 -3.14
CA VAL A 51 -15.43 16.35 -3.73
C VAL A 51 -15.87 15.83 -5.10
N LYS A 52 -17.12 15.38 -5.23
CA LYS A 52 -17.68 14.92 -6.51
C LYS A 52 -17.70 16.02 -7.56
N ASP A 53 -18.10 17.24 -7.19
CA ASP A 53 -18.11 18.39 -8.10
C ASP A 53 -16.70 18.74 -8.56
N LEU A 54 -15.71 18.72 -7.64
CA LEU A 54 -14.32 19.00 -7.98
C LEU A 54 -13.68 17.95 -8.89
N LEU A 55 -14.03 16.68 -8.71
CA LEU A 55 -13.58 15.61 -9.59
C LEU A 55 -14.23 15.70 -10.97
N ARG A 56 -15.49 16.16 -11.05
CA ARG A 56 -16.20 16.39 -12.32
C ARG A 56 -15.59 17.55 -13.11
N ASP A 57 -15.26 18.64 -12.42
CA ASP A 57 -14.70 19.84 -13.04
C ASP A 57 -13.26 19.65 -13.51
N ASP A 58 -12.48 18.79 -12.82
CA ASP A 58 -11.06 18.61 -13.10
C ASP A 58 -10.55 17.21 -12.72
N PRO A 59 -10.87 16.18 -13.53
CA PRO A 59 -10.54 14.79 -13.23
C PRO A 59 -9.04 14.51 -13.20
N GLU A 60 -8.24 15.24 -13.97
CA GLU A 60 -6.78 15.06 -14.03
C GLU A 60 -6.08 15.36 -12.68
N LYS A 61 -6.74 16.12 -11.79
CA LYS A 61 -6.17 16.49 -10.49
C LYS A 61 -6.23 15.39 -9.44
N ILE A 62 -6.92 14.27 -9.71
CA ILE A 62 -7.01 13.17 -8.77
C ILE A 62 -5.66 12.50 -8.50
N MET A 63 -4.71 12.61 -9.43
CA MET A 63 -3.35 12.05 -9.32
C MET A 63 -2.26 13.11 -9.11
N MET A 64 -2.65 14.38 -9.04
CA MET A 64 -1.70 15.47 -8.84
C MET A 64 -1.01 15.33 -7.48
N ARG A 65 0.27 15.70 -7.39
CA ARG A 65 1.05 15.58 -6.15
C ARG A 65 1.33 16.96 -5.56
N ASP A 66 1.21 17.09 -4.24
CA ASP A 66 1.63 18.28 -3.51
C ASP A 66 3.16 18.33 -3.31
N GLN A 67 3.64 19.31 -2.54
CA GLN A 67 5.08 19.51 -2.28
C GLN A 67 5.74 18.35 -1.53
N LEU A 68 4.96 17.53 -0.82
CA LEU A 68 5.43 16.33 -0.12
C LEU A 68 5.28 15.07 -0.99
N GLY A 69 4.83 15.22 -2.24
CA GLY A 69 4.53 14.10 -3.11
C GLY A 69 3.18 13.44 -2.81
N HIS A 70 2.35 14.03 -1.93
CA HIS A 70 1.06 13.46 -1.56
C HIS A 70 0.05 13.71 -2.67
N THR A 71 -0.63 12.65 -3.10
CA THR A 71 -1.86 12.76 -3.91
C THR A 71 -3.04 13.17 -3.03
N PRO A 72 -4.19 13.59 -3.59
CA PRO A 72 -5.41 13.83 -2.82
C PRO A 72 -5.79 12.61 -1.97
N PHE A 73 -5.51 11.43 -2.50
CA PHE A 73 -5.75 10.17 -1.80
C PHE A 73 -4.87 9.99 -0.56
N HIS A 74 -3.58 10.37 -0.58
CA HIS A 74 -2.73 10.39 0.63
C HIS A 74 -3.31 11.31 1.71
N LEU A 75 -3.89 12.45 1.33
CA LEU A 75 -4.51 13.36 2.29
C LEU A 75 -5.82 12.78 2.86
N ALA A 76 -6.61 12.11 2.03
CA ALA A 76 -7.85 11.47 2.44
C ALA A 76 -7.63 10.33 3.45
N THR A 77 -6.52 9.59 3.33
CA THR A 77 -6.17 8.55 4.31
C THR A 77 -5.74 9.17 5.65
N ARG A 78 -4.91 10.20 5.61
CA ARG A 78 -4.31 10.84 6.79
C ARG A 78 -5.28 11.69 7.62
N MET A 79 -6.20 12.39 6.96
CA MET A 79 -7.09 13.36 7.62
C MET A 79 -8.37 12.70 8.14
N ASP A 80 -9.08 13.39 9.04
CA ASP A 80 -10.43 13.04 9.51
C ASP A 80 -11.47 13.30 8.41
N VAL A 81 -11.22 12.67 7.27
CA VAL A 81 -12.02 12.65 6.05
C VAL A 81 -12.91 11.43 6.14
N CYS A 82 -14.18 11.59 5.79
CA CYS A 82 -15.14 10.50 5.77
C CYS A 82 -14.66 9.36 4.84
N PRO A 83 -14.80 8.08 5.23
CA PRO A 83 -14.47 6.92 4.37
C PRO A 83 -15.13 6.96 2.98
N GLU A 84 -16.30 7.60 2.86
CA GLU A 84 -16.98 7.79 1.59
C GLU A 84 -16.19 8.63 0.58
N VAL A 85 -15.48 9.66 1.05
CA VAL A 85 -14.57 10.45 0.19
C VAL A 85 -13.41 9.59 -0.27
N THR A 86 -12.85 8.76 0.61
CA THR A 86 -11.80 7.78 0.28
C THR A 86 -12.29 6.80 -0.79
N ARG A 87 -13.54 6.33 -0.70
CA ARG A 87 -14.16 5.43 -1.68
C ARG A 87 -14.26 6.08 -3.05
N ILE A 88 -14.78 7.31 -3.12
CA ILE A 88 -14.92 8.05 -4.38
C ILE A 88 -13.56 8.26 -5.05
N LEU A 89 -12.54 8.62 -4.27
CA LEU A 89 -11.19 8.80 -4.81
C LEU A 89 -10.61 7.48 -5.34
N LEU A 90 -10.83 6.36 -4.65
CA LEU A 90 -10.38 5.03 -5.10
C LEU A 90 -11.11 4.54 -6.36
N GLU A 91 -12.42 4.80 -6.46
CA GLU A 91 -13.20 4.41 -7.64
C GLU A 91 -12.79 5.19 -8.88
N ALA A 92 -12.38 6.45 -8.70
CA ALA A 92 -11.94 7.29 -9.79
C ALA A 92 -10.46 7.05 -10.19
N ALA A 93 -9.59 6.63 -9.27
CA ALA A 93 -8.18 6.31 -9.55
C ALA A 93 -7.64 5.20 -8.62
N PRO A 94 -7.88 3.91 -8.94
CA PRO A 94 -7.37 2.79 -8.14
C PRO A 94 -5.84 2.75 -8.03
N GLU A 95 -5.14 3.18 -9.06
CA GLU A 95 -3.67 3.24 -9.13
C GLU A 95 -3.08 4.19 -8.07
N ALA A 96 -3.87 5.12 -7.53
CA ALA A 96 -3.47 6.00 -6.44
C ALA A 96 -3.01 5.24 -5.19
N LEU A 97 -3.48 3.99 -5.00
CA LEU A 97 -3.06 3.09 -3.91
C LEU A 97 -1.55 2.83 -3.87
N TYR A 98 -0.89 2.85 -5.02
CA TYR A 98 0.50 2.44 -5.17
C TYR A 98 1.46 3.62 -5.37
N VAL A 99 0.93 4.83 -5.49
CA VAL A 99 1.76 6.04 -5.66
C VAL A 99 2.54 6.28 -4.38
N LYS A 100 3.85 6.42 -4.50
CA LYS A 100 4.73 6.77 -3.38
C LYS A 100 4.83 8.28 -3.20
N ASP A 101 4.85 8.74 -1.97
CA ASP A 101 5.17 10.13 -1.63
C ASP A 101 6.69 10.41 -1.71
N ASN A 102 7.15 11.59 -1.32
CA ASN A 102 8.58 11.93 -1.37
C ASN A 102 9.43 11.17 -0.34
N SER A 103 8.81 10.53 0.65
CA SER A 103 9.48 9.59 1.57
C SER A 103 9.44 8.15 1.08
N GLY A 104 8.89 7.89 -0.12
CA GLY A 104 8.85 6.56 -0.72
C GLY A 104 7.63 5.72 -0.30
N GLU A 105 6.61 6.36 0.24
CA GLU A 105 5.58 5.71 1.05
C GLU A 105 4.22 5.79 0.40
N THR A 106 3.47 4.70 0.46
CA THR A 106 2.14 4.62 -0.15
C THR A 106 1.09 5.23 0.77
N PRO A 107 -0.10 5.59 0.26
CA PRO A 107 -1.20 6.02 1.11
C PRO A 107 -1.56 4.98 2.17
N LEU A 108 -1.40 3.69 1.87
CA LEU A 108 -1.71 2.59 2.78
C LEU A 108 -0.65 2.47 3.88
N SER A 109 0.64 2.47 3.53
CA SER A 109 1.72 2.38 4.53
C SER A 109 1.65 3.57 5.50
N ARG A 110 1.43 4.78 4.98
CA ARG A 110 1.17 5.97 5.81
C ARG A 110 -0.04 5.83 6.73
N LEU A 111 -1.18 5.36 6.21
CA LEU A 111 -2.38 5.13 7.02
C LEU A 111 -2.09 4.12 8.14
N CYS A 112 -1.42 3.02 7.81
CA CYS A 112 -1.14 1.96 8.76
C CYS A 112 -0.09 2.38 9.81
N GLU A 113 0.92 3.18 9.45
CA GLU A 113 1.87 3.78 10.39
C GLU A 113 1.14 4.66 11.41
N TRP A 114 0.29 5.58 10.92
CA TRP A 114 -0.48 6.49 11.76
C TRP A 114 -1.44 5.75 12.68
N TRP A 115 -2.12 4.75 12.13
CA TRP A 115 -3.02 3.88 12.90
C TRP A 115 -2.25 3.11 13.96
N THR A 116 -1.08 2.55 13.64
CA THR A 116 -0.26 1.78 14.60
C THR A 116 0.25 2.66 15.75
N LEU A 117 0.58 3.92 15.48
CA LEU A 117 0.96 4.89 16.53
C LEU A 117 -0.22 5.26 17.44
N ALA A 118 -1.45 5.21 16.92
CA ALA A 118 -2.65 5.66 17.63
C ALA A 118 -3.39 4.53 18.38
N VAL A 119 -3.07 3.26 18.10
CA VAL A 119 -3.84 2.09 18.56
C VAL A 119 -3.03 1.28 19.59
N PRO A 120 -3.58 0.97 20.78
CA PRO A 120 -2.99 -0.03 21.67
C PRO A 120 -2.95 -1.40 20.99
N THR A 121 -1.86 -2.16 21.14
CA THR A 121 -1.60 -3.47 20.47
C THR A 121 -2.74 -4.51 20.59
N ASN A 122 -3.69 -4.28 21.51
CA ASN A 122 -4.81 -5.17 21.83
C ASN A 122 -6.20 -4.54 21.56
N TRP A 123 -6.30 -3.53 20.70
CA TRP A 123 -7.57 -2.81 20.42
C TRP A 123 -8.76 -3.70 20.06
N ILE A 124 -8.55 -4.85 19.40
CA ILE A 124 -9.64 -5.76 19.03
C ILE A 124 -10.07 -6.70 20.19
N ASN A 125 -9.36 -6.70 21.32
CA ASN A 125 -9.72 -7.54 22.47
C ASN A 125 -10.80 -6.89 23.33
N GLU A 126 -12.06 -7.00 22.88
CA GLU A 126 -13.23 -7.50 23.66
C GLU A 126 -14.59 -7.12 23.01
N GLU A 127 -14.65 -6.13 22.11
CA GLU A 127 -15.94 -5.66 21.55
C GLU A 127 -16.31 -6.19 20.14
N VAL A 128 -15.36 -6.69 19.33
CA VAL A 128 -15.62 -7.01 17.91
C VAL A 128 -16.13 -8.45 17.67
N LYS A 129 -16.41 -9.19 18.74
CA LYS A 129 -16.98 -10.56 18.64
C LYS A 129 -18.38 -10.60 18.00
N ILE A 130 -19.01 -9.45 17.77
CA ILE A 130 -20.43 -9.38 17.39
C ILE A 130 -20.67 -9.28 15.88
N ASN A 131 -19.76 -8.78 15.02
CA ASN A 131 -20.14 -8.57 13.61
C ASN A 131 -19.05 -8.93 12.57
N CYS A 132 -18.75 -10.23 12.48
CA CYS A 132 -18.12 -10.81 11.29
C CYS A 132 -19.09 -11.79 10.61
N GLY A 133 -20.35 -11.38 10.43
CA GLY A 133 -21.27 -11.94 9.45
C GLY A 133 -21.22 -11.08 8.19
N LEU A 134 -20.69 -11.62 7.09
CA LEU A 134 -20.83 -11.03 5.77
C LEU A 134 -22.30 -11.18 5.32
N SER A 135 -23.15 -10.24 5.70
CA SER A 135 -24.48 -10.05 5.10
C SER A 135 -24.87 -8.58 5.10
N SER A 136 -25.61 -8.20 4.07
CA SER A 136 -25.78 -6.87 3.49
C SER A 136 -26.53 -5.83 4.31
N ASP A 137 -27.02 -6.14 5.50
CA ASP A 137 -28.05 -5.31 6.13
C ASP A 137 -27.82 -5.20 7.64
N GLU A 138 -26.87 -4.37 8.07
CA GLU A 138 -26.76 -3.90 9.46
C GLU A 138 -25.80 -2.70 9.58
N GLU A 139 -26.05 -1.66 8.78
CA GLU A 139 -25.30 -0.39 8.74
C GLU A 139 -25.50 0.50 10.00
N GLN A 140 -25.94 -0.07 11.12
CA GLN A 140 -26.43 0.73 12.23
C GLN A 140 -26.05 0.18 13.60
N THR A 141 -24.74 0.07 13.90
CA THR A 141 -24.18 0.32 15.25
C THR A 141 -22.64 0.37 15.17
N LEU A 142 -22.05 1.55 14.93
CA LEU A 142 -20.80 1.96 15.61
C LEU A 142 -20.55 3.45 15.39
N LYS A 143 -21.23 4.30 16.18
CA LYS A 143 -20.88 5.72 16.25
C LYS A 143 -19.63 5.88 17.12
N LEU A 144 -18.55 6.33 16.45
CA LEU A 144 -17.40 7.10 16.95
C LEU A 144 -16.41 6.40 17.91
N HIS A 145 -15.41 5.74 17.30
CA HIS A 145 -14.02 5.97 17.70
C HIS A 145 -13.20 6.35 16.45
N PRO A 146 -12.30 7.34 16.47
CA PRO A 146 -11.46 7.71 15.31
C PRO A 146 -10.68 6.54 14.71
N LEU A 147 -10.35 5.55 15.55
CA LEU A 147 -9.68 4.31 15.14
C LEU A 147 -10.56 3.39 14.29
N HIS A 148 -11.90 3.45 14.43
CA HIS A 148 -12.83 2.72 13.59
C HIS A 148 -12.85 3.26 12.16
N ALA A 149 -12.86 4.59 12.00
CA ALA A 149 -12.82 5.23 10.68
C ALA A 149 -11.52 4.92 9.92
N GLN A 150 -10.39 4.83 10.62
CA GLN A 150 -9.12 4.42 10.01
C GLN A 150 -9.12 2.94 9.62
N TRP A 151 -9.66 2.06 10.47
CA TRP A 151 -9.84 0.64 10.12
C TRP A 151 -10.74 0.45 8.89
N GLU A 152 -11.86 1.18 8.82
CA GLU A 152 -12.74 1.18 7.64
C GLU A 152 -11.98 1.59 6.37
N LYS A 153 -11.13 2.63 6.44
CA LYS A 153 -10.28 3.03 5.32
C LYS A 153 -9.27 1.94 4.95
N ILE A 154 -8.64 1.27 5.92
CA ILE A 154 -7.73 0.14 5.66
C ILE A 154 -8.49 -0.97 4.92
N ILE A 155 -9.65 -1.40 5.41
CA ILE A 155 -10.45 -2.44 4.76
C ILE A 155 -10.91 -2.02 3.36
N LEU A 156 -11.33 -0.77 3.19
CA LEU A 156 -11.71 -0.22 1.88
C LEU A 156 -10.54 -0.26 0.88
N MET A 157 -9.34 0.10 1.33
CA MET A 157 -8.12 0.07 0.52
C MET A 157 -7.72 -1.36 0.16
N LEU A 158 -7.81 -2.31 1.11
CA LEU A 158 -7.57 -3.72 0.84
C LEU A 158 -8.57 -4.28 -0.17
N ARG A 159 -9.85 -3.89 -0.09
CA ARG A 159 -10.87 -4.28 -1.09
C ARG A 159 -10.55 -3.72 -2.48
N ALA A 160 -10.14 -2.46 -2.56
CA ALA A 160 -9.75 -1.84 -3.82
C ALA A 160 -8.51 -2.53 -4.42
N ALA A 161 -7.51 -2.84 -3.60
CA ALA A 161 -6.35 -3.63 -4.02
C ALA A 161 -6.74 -5.04 -4.49
N SER A 162 -7.67 -5.71 -3.81
CA SER A 162 -8.19 -7.03 -4.24
C SER A 162 -8.78 -6.99 -5.65
N LYS A 163 -9.58 -5.95 -5.95
CA LYS A 163 -10.21 -5.78 -7.27
C LYS A 163 -9.16 -5.54 -8.35
N HIS A 164 -8.15 -4.71 -8.05
CA HIS A 164 -7.05 -4.45 -8.98
C HIS A 164 -6.21 -5.70 -9.27
N LEU A 165 -6.01 -6.55 -8.25
CA LEU A 165 -5.35 -7.85 -8.40
C LEU A 165 -6.21 -8.91 -9.10
N SER A 166 -7.43 -8.57 -9.55
CA SER A 166 -8.37 -9.48 -10.20
C SER A 166 -8.76 -10.73 -9.39
N ARG A 167 -8.57 -10.68 -8.05
CA ARG A 167 -8.83 -11.82 -7.18
C ARG A 167 -10.33 -12.05 -6.98
N THR A 168 -10.78 -13.30 -7.16
CA THR A 168 -12.20 -13.65 -7.10
C THR A 168 -12.74 -13.69 -5.67
N LYS A 169 -11.95 -14.23 -4.73
CA LYS A 169 -12.28 -14.26 -3.30
C LYS A 169 -11.52 -13.16 -2.54
N PHE A 170 -12.25 -12.34 -1.78
CA PHE A 170 -11.64 -11.34 -0.92
C PHE A 170 -10.94 -12.00 0.29
N ARG A 171 -9.61 -12.04 0.25
CA ARG A 171 -8.74 -12.60 1.31
C ARG A 171 -7.91 -11.47 1.92
N PRO A 172 -8.42 -10.76 2.95
CA PRO A 172 -7.80 -9.54 3.43
C PRO A 172 -6.38 -9.77 3.94
N LEU A 173 -6.10 -10.92 4.56
CA LEU A 173 -4.76 -11.24 5.03
C LEU A 173 -3.75 -11.44 3.89
N HIS A 174 -4.10 -12.15 2.81
CA HIS A 174 -3.24 -12.27 1.62
C HIS A 174 -2.98 -10.93 0.95
N ILE A 175 -3.98 -10.05 0.92
CA ILE A 175 -3.84 -8.71 0.33
C ILE A 175 -2.95 -7.84 1.23
N ALA A 176 -3.17 -7.85 2.54
CA ALA A 176 -2.34 -7.12 3.50
C ALA A 176 -0.88 -7.60 3.45
N ALA A 177 -0.66 -8.91 3.32
CA ALA A 177 0.66 -9.50 3.11
C ALA A 177 1.29 -9.04 1.79
N HIS A 178 0.52 -8.98 0.69
CA HIS A 178 1.00 -8.47 -0.60
C HIS A 178 1.42 -6.99 -0.53
N MET A 179 0.66 -6.18 0.20
CA MET A 179 0.87 -4.74 0.32
C MET A 179 1.96 -4.37 1.35
N GLY A 180 2.47 -5.33 2.12
CA GLY A 180 3.44 -5.05 3.19
C GLY A 180 2.83 -4.31 4.37
N CYS A 181 1.58 -4.61 4.73
CA CYS A 181 0.94 -3.99 5.90
C CYS A 181 1.69 -4.36 7.19
N PRO A 182 1.72 -3.44 8.18
CA PRO A 182 2.47 -3.66 9.41
C PRO A 182 1.88 -4.79 10.27
N PRO A 183 2.69 -5.36 11.18
CA PRO A 183 2.30 -6.49 12.04
C PRO A 183 0.95 -6.31 12.74
N THR A 184 0.66 -5.10 13.23
CA THR A 184 -0.59 -4.79 13.94
C THR A 184 -1.82 -5.04 13.07
N VAL A 185 -1.77 -4.71 11.78
CA VAL A 185 -2.88 -4.96 10.85
C VAL A 185 -3.03 -6.47 10.59
N LEU A 186 -1.92 -7.18 10.40
CA LEU A 186 -1.92 -8.63 10.16
C LEU A 186 -2.49 -9.40 11.36
N ARG A 187 -2.04 -9.07 12.58
CA ARG A 187 -2.56 -9.65 13.83
C ARG A 187 -4.06 -9.45 13.97
N ASN A 188 -4.53 -8.24 13.69
CA ASN A 188 -5.93 -7.89 13.79
C ASN A 188 -6.78 -8.62 12.73
N LEU A 189 -6.32 -8.71 11.48
CA LEU A 189 -6.98 -9.53 10.46
C LEU A 189 -7.01 -11.01 10.83
N HIS A 190 -5.90 -11.55 11.33
CA HIS A 190 -5.83 -12.93 11.80
C HIS A 190 -6.75 -13.18 13.00
N PHE A 191 -6.86 -12.23 13.93
CA PHE A 191 -7.75 -12.34 15.08
C PHE A 191 -9.22 -12.42 14.65
N LEU A 192 -9.63 -11.59 13.67
CA LEU A 192 -10.99 -11.60 13.15
C LEU A 192 -11.35 -12.90 12.44
N ASN A 193 -10.39 -13.52 11.74
CA ASN A 193 -10.57 -14.83 11.13
C ASN A 193 -9.27 -15.64 11.13
N LYS A 194 -9.14 -16.50 12.15
CA LYS A 194 -7.95 -17.32 12.36
C LYS A 194 -7.66 -18.28 11.21
N GLY A 195 -8.70 -18.74 10.49
CA GLY A 195 -8.55 -19.68 9.38
C GLY A 195 -7.78 -19.11 8.20
N GLN A 196 -7.76 -17.79 8.02
CA GLN A 196 -7.14 -17.16 6.84
C GLN A 196 -5.61 -17.35 6.76
N ILE A 197 -4.93 -17.63 7.88
CA ILE A 197 -3.47 -17.76 7.89
C ILE A 197 -2.99 -19.00 7.12
N THR A 198 -3.78 -20.08 7.14
CA THR A 198 -3.47 -21.34 6.45
C THR A 198 -4.18 -21.47 5.10
N GLU A 199 -5.05 -20.53 4.75
CA GLU A 199 -5.75 -20.54 3.47
C GLU A 199 -4.77 -20.37 2.30
N ILE A 200 -4.96 -21.19 1.27
CA ILE A 200 -4.31 -21.04 -0.03
C ILE A 200 -5.21 -20.21 -0.96
N GLU A 201 -4.61 -19.30 -1.72
CA GLU A 201 -5.31 -18.58 -2.78
C GLU A 201 -5.36 -19.40 -4.09
N GLU A 202 -6.36 -19.13 -4.92
CA GLU A 202 -6.72 -20.00 -6.04
C GLU A 202 -5.80 -19.91 -7.28
N GLU A 203 -5.11 -18.79 -7.51
CA GLU A 203 -4.36 -18.54 -8.74
C GLU A 203 -2.98 -19.21 -8.72
N THR A 204 -2.27 -19.10 -7.60
CA THR A 204 -0.91 -19.62 -7.44
C THR A 204 -0.78 -20.68 -6.34
N GLY A 205 -1.81 -20.89 -5.52
CA GLY A 205 -1.76 -21.82 -4.39
C GLY A 205 -1.03 -21.25 -3.18
N ARG A 206 -0.85 -19.93 -3.12
CA ARG A 206 0.00 -19.28 -2.12
C ARG A 206 -0.74 -19.03 -0.80
N ARG A 207 -0.02 -19.23 0.30
CA ARG A 207 -0.38 -18.74 1.64
C ARG A 207 0.05 -17.28 1.83
N PRO A 208 -0.44 -16.57 2.87
CA PRO A 208 -0.06 -15.18 3.11
C PRO A 208 1.45 -14.94 3.14
N LEU A 209 2.23 -15.82 3.78
CA LEU A 209 3.69 -15.72 3.82
C LEU A 209 4.32 -15.75 2.42
N SER A 210 3.94 -16.72 1.58
CA SER A 210 4.43 -16.81 0.19
C SER A 210 3.99 -15.62 -0.67
N VAL A 211 2.82 -15.03 -0.40
CA VAL A 211 2.37 -13.80 -1.09
C VAL A 211 3.25 -12.61 -0.70
N ALA A 212 3.57 -12.43 0.58
CA ALA A 212 4.50 -11.39 1.03
C ALA A 212 5.91 -11.62 0.47
N ALA A 213 6.39 -12.87 0.51
CA ALA A 213 7.68 -13.26 -0.04
C ALA A 213 7.80 -13.00 -1.54
N ALA A 214 6.73 -13.20 -2.32
CA ALA A 214 6.73 -12.91 -3.76
C ALA A 214 6.51 -11.43 -4.11
N SER A 215 6.00 -10.61 -3.19
CA SER A 215 5.62 -9.22 -3.51
C SER A 215 6.85 -8.31 -3.61
N PRO A 216 7.01 -7.52 -4.69
CA PRO A 216 8.08 -6.54 -4.80
C PRO A 216 7.87 -5.31 -3.89
N HIS A 217 6.64 -5.10 -3.41
CA HIS A 217 6.32 -3.97 -2.52
C HIS A 217 6.77 -4.23 -1.07
N VAL A 218 6.85 -5.50 -0.69
CA VAL A 218 7.32 -5.94 0.64
C VAL A 218 8.85 -5.89 0.65
N CYS A 219 9.37 -4.74 1.05
CA CYS A 219 10.80 -4.46 1.10
C CYS A 219 11.12 -3.54 2.28
N GLY A 220 12.41 -3.36 2.58
CA GLY A 220 12.81 -2.49 3.69
C GLY A 220 12.36 -3.03 5.05
N LYS A 221 12.44 -2.16 6.07
CA LYS A 221 12.16 -2.53 7.45
C LYS A 221 10.72 -3.02 7.64
N GLU A 222 9.76 -2.35 7.01
CA GLU A 222 8.35 -2.71 7.10
C GLU A 222 8.08 -4.10 6.50
N GLY A 223 8.68 -4.40 5.34
CA GLY A 223 8.55 -5.72 4.73
C GLY A 223 9.14 -6.84 5.59
N LEU A 224 10.27 -6.59 6.27
CA LEU A 224 10.84 -7.51 7.25
C LEU A 224 9.87 -7.78 8.41
N GLU A 225 9.30 -6.72 8.99
CA GLU A 225 8.33 -6.84 10.08
C GLU A 225 7.08 -7.63 9.65
N THR A 226 6.57 -7.39 8.44
CA THR A 226 5.46 -8.18 7.85
C THR A 226 5.81 -9.67 7.76
N LEU A 227 7.00 -10.02 7.24
CA LEU A 227 7.43 -11.41 7.08
C LEU A 227 7.62 -12.10 8.43
N GLN A 228 8.26 -11.42 9.39
CA GLN A 228 8.46 -11.93 10.74
C GLN A 228 7.13 -12.18 11.46
N GLU A 229 6.17 -11.27 11.31
CA GLU A 229 4.85 -11.46 11.90
C GLU A 229 4.13 -12.67 11.31
N LEU A 230 4.13 -12.82 9.98
CA LEU A 230 3.48 -13.96 9.32
C LEU A 230 4.13 -15.30 9.73
N LEU A 231 5.46 -15.32 9.89
CA LEU A 231 6.18 -16.48 10.42
C LEU A 231 5.85 -16.75 11.89
N GLN A 232 5.65 -15.72 12.71
CA GLN A 232 5.23 -15.86 14.10
C GLN A 232 3.80 -16.43 14.20
N LEU A 233 2.90 -16.01 13.31
CA LEU A 233 1.51 -16.48 13.26
C LEU A 233 1.39 -17.90 12.72
N ASP A 234 2.16 -18.28 11.69
CA ASP A 234 2.21 -19.65 11.15
C ASP A 234 3.63 -20.03 10.69
N PRO A 235 4.45 -20.63 11.57
CA PRO A 235 5.79 -21.11 11.21
C PRO A 235 5.77 -22.21 10.15
N SER A 236 4.67 -22.96 10.04
CA SER A 236 4.55 -24.06 9.07
C SER A 236 4.49 -23.54 7.64
N ALA A 237 4.03 -22.29 7.45
CA ALA A 237 3.95 -21.65 6.14
C ALA A 237 5.32 -21.54 5.44
N ALA A 238 6.44 -21.48 6.18
CA ALA A 238 7.78 -21.45 5.61
C ALA A 238 8.12 -22.72 4.80
N ARG A 239 7.45 -23.84 5.11
CA ARG A 239 7.61 -25.14 4.46
C ARG A 239 6.43 -25.48 3.53
N ALA A 240 5.50 -24.56 3.31
CA ALA A 240 4.35 -24.78 2.46
C ALA A 240 4.65 -24.24 1.05
N PRO A 241 4.82 -25.10 0.03
CA PRO A 241 5.04 -24.64 -1.32
C PRO A 241 3.73 -24.20 -1.99
N ASP A 242 3.85 -23.41 -3.06
CA ASP A 242 2.75 -23.06 -3.94
C ASP A 242 2.47 -24.17 -4.98
N TYR A 243 1.52 -23.98 -5.90
CA TYR A 243 1.16 -25.02 -6.89
C TYR A 243 2.29 -25.37 -7.86
N GLU A 244 3.28 -24.50 -8.01
CA GLU A 244 4.48 -24.78 -8.80
C GLU A 244 5.56 -25.49 -7.99
N ASN A 245 5.29 -25.88 -6.75
CA ASN A 245 6.26 -26.37 -5.78
C ASN A 245 7.32 -25.33 -5.36
N ARG A 246 7.03 -24.02 -5.49
CA ARG A 246 7.93 -22.97 -5.02
C ARG A 246 7.67 -22.62 -3.56
N PHE A 247 8.69 -22.77 -2.73
CA PHE A 247 8.67 -22.35 -1.33
C PHE A 247 8.79 -20.83 -1.18
N PRO A 248 8.32 -20.25 -0.06
CA PRO A 248 8.46 -18.81 0.21
C PRO A 248 9.89 -18.29 0.08
N LEU A 249 10.89 -19.13 0.40
CA LEU A 249 12.31 -18.77 0.27
C LEU A 249 12.71 -18.49 -1.21
N HIS A 250 12.28 -19.35 -2.14
CA HIS A 250 12.53 -19.16 -3.58
C HIS A 250 11.87 -17.88 -4.08
N LEU A 251 10.64 -17.64 -3.65
CA LEU A 251 9.88 -16.43 -4.01
C LEU A 251 10.54 -15.16 -3.48
N ALA A 252 11.08 -15.20 -2.25
CA ALA A 252 11.77 -14.07 -1.64
C ALA A 252 13.03 -13.67 -2.43
N ILE A 253 13.88 -14.65 -2.76
CA ILE A 253 15.10 -14.44 -3.56
C ILE A 253 14.74 -13.91 -4.95
N ASP A 254 13.76 -14.53 -5.61
CA ASP A 254 13.38 -14.15 -6.96
C ASP A 254 12.80 -12.73 -7.04
N SER A 255 12.00 -12.33 -6.03
CA SER A 255 11.49 -10.96 -5.88
C SER A 255 12.56 -9.92 -5.52
N GLY A 256 13.80 -10.33 -5.26
CA GLY A 256 14.91 -9.44 -4.95
C GLY A 256 14.97 -8.94 -3.51
N LYS A 257 14.39 -9.70 -2.55
CA LYS A 257 14.57 -9.38 -1.12
C LYS A 257 16.02 -9.63 -0.72
N ALA A 258 16.60 -8.75 0.08
CA ALA A 258 17.93 -8.97 0.65
C ALA A 258 17.88 -9.98 1.81
N TRP A 259 19.03 -10.58 2.14
CA TRP A 259 19.14 -11.59 3.18
C TRP A 259 18.57 -11.12 4.52
N GLU A 260 19.10 -9.99 5.00
CA GLU A 260 18.72 -9.33 6.26
C GLU A 260 17.28 -8.79 6.24
N MET A 261 16.69 -8.63 5.05
CA MET A 261 15.39 -8.00 4.84
C MET A 261 14.28 -9.02 4.56
N GLY A 262 14.44 -10.25 5.05
CA GLY A 262 13.36 -11.24 5.12
C GLY A 262 13.77 -12.68 4.82
N ILE A 263 14.77 -12.91 3.95
CA ILE A 263 15.20 -14.26 3.59
C ILE A 263 15.74 -14.99 4.82
N GLU A 264 16.55 -14.33 5.65
CA GLU A 264 17.11 -14.89 6.88
C GLU A 264 16.01 -15.43 7.79
N SER A 265 14.93 -14.66 8.01
CA SER A 265 13.83 -15.08 8.89
C SER A 265 13.14 -16.34 8.38
N ILE A 266 12.95 -16.46 7.06
CA ILE A 266 12.38 -17.67 6.43
C ILE A 266 13.36 -18.85 6.54
N ALA A 267 14.64 -18.62 6.24
CA ALA A 267 15.70 -19.63 6.26
C ALA A 267 15.92 -20.20 7.67
N LEU A 268 15.88 -19.37 8.72
CA LEU A 268 15.99 -19.81 10.11
C LEU A 268 14.83 -20.71 10.53
N VAL A 269 13.61 -20.43 10.06
CA VAL A 269 12.44 -21.27 10.37
C VAL A 269 12.44 -22.56 9.57
N ALA A 270 12.91 -22.54 8.31
CA ALA A 270 12.91 -23.67 7.39
C ALA A 270 14.27 -23.90 6.70
N PRO A 271 15.33 -24.29 7.44
CA PRO A 271 16.69 -24.37 6.92
C PRO A 271 16.87 -25.43 5.85
N ALA A 272 16.09 -26.51 5.89
CA ALA A 272 16.13 -27.58 4.89
C ALA A 272 15.85 -27.09 3.45
N ILE A 273 15.14 -25.96 3.30
CA ILE A 273 14.82 -25.39 1.98
C ILE A 273 16.07 -24.79 1.30
N LEU A 274 17.14 -24.49 2.07
CA LEU A 274 18.43 -24.04 1.51
C LEU A 274 19.10 -25.09 0.61
N LEU A 275 18.71 -26.36 0.75
CA LEU A 275 19.20 -27.49 -0.04
C LEU A 275 18.24 -27.91 -1.16
N VAL A 276 17.10 -27.22 -1.30
CA VAL A 276 16.10 -27.54 -2.32
C VAL A 276 16.32 -26.61 -3.51
N PRO A 277 16.55 -27.12 -4.73
CA PRO A 277 16.64 -26.28 -5.91
C PRO A 277 15.26 -25.72 -6.29
N ASP A 278 15.24 -24.48 -6.79
CA ASP A 278 14.00 -23.89 -7.32
C ASP A 278 13.59 -24.65 -8.58
N CYS A 279 12.32 -25.08 -8.66
CA CYS A 279 11.83 -25.91 -9.76
C CYS A 279 11.89 -25.21 -11.13
N LYS A 280 11.95 -23.87 -11.15
CA LYS A 280 12.00 -23.06 -12.39
C LYS A 280 13.40 -22.86 -12.94
N THR A 281 14.33 -22.48 -12.08
CA THR A 281 15.71 -22.16 -12.47
C THR A 281 16.63 -23.36 -12.31
N ASN A 282 16.21 -24.37 -11.56
CA ASN A 282 17.02 -25.50 -11.09
C ASN A 282 18.26 -25.05 -10.30
N LEU A 283 18.22 -23.83 -9.76
CA LEU A 283 19.30 -23.25 -8.96
C LEU A 283 19.01 -23.45 -7.48
N LEU A 284 20.05 -23.78 -6.72
CA LEU A 284 19.99 -23.71 -5.27
C LEU A 284 19.86 -22.24 -4.81
N PRO A 285 19.27 -21.96 -3.63
CA PRO A 285 19.09 -20.61 -3.12
C PRO A 285 20.33 -19.72 -3.14
N PHE A 286 21.52 -20.27 -2.86
CA PHE A 286 22.78 -19.51 -2.94
C PHE A 286 23.16 -19.15 -4.38
N MET A 287 22.92 -20.05 -5.34
CA MET A 287 23.19 -19.81 -6.76
C MET A 287 22.21 -18.77 -7.33
N ALA A 288 20.93 -18.86 -6.95
CA ALA A 288 19.93 -17.88 -7.33
C ALA A 288 20.26 -16.48 -6.76
N SER A 289 20.80 -16.42 -5.54
CA SER A 289 21.29 -15.16 -4.94
C SER A 289 22.49 -14.59 -5.71
N ALA A 290 23.39 -15.46 -6.18
CA ALA A 290 24.55 -15.07 -6.98
C ALA A 290 24.14 -14.57 -8.38
N GLU A 291 23.17 -15.22 -9.03
CA GLU A 291 22.62 -14.81 -10.32
C GLU A 291 22.01 -13.41 -10.26
N LYS A 292 21.34 -13.07 -9.15
CA LYS A 292 20.78 -11.73 -8.90
C LYS A 292 21.86 -10.68 -8.57
N GLY A 293 23.13 -11.08 -8.49
CA GLY A 293 24.27 -10.19 -8.27
C GLY A 293 24.50 -9.81 -6.80
N SER A 294 23.89 -10.51 -5.84
CA SER A 294 24.04 -10.19 -4.42
C SER A 294 25.12 -11.04 -3.75
N ILE A 295 26.35 -10.53 -3.70
CA ILE A 295 27.49 -11.19 -3.03
C ILE A 295 27.20 -11.42 -1.55
N ASN A 296 26.62 -10.43 -0.87
CA ASN A 296 26.32 -10.54 0.56
C ASN A 296 25.29 -11.64 0.82
N ASP A 297 24.23 -11.70 0.01
CA ASP A 297 23.20 -12.72 0.21
C ASP A 297 23.76 -14.11 -0.12
N THR A 298 24.55 -14.23 -1.19
CA THR A 298 25.24 -15.48 -1.55
C THR A 298 26.12 -15.98 -0.41
N TYR A 299 26.97 -15.11 0.14
CA TYR A 299 27.83 -15.44 1.27
C TYR A 299 27.01 -15.82 2.51
N SER A 300 25.93 -15.11 2.79
CA SER A 300 25.08 -15.35 3.96
C SER A 300 24.33 -16.67 3.86
N VAL A 301 23.86 -17.04 2.67
CA VAL A 301 23.28 -18.36 2.40
C VAL A 301 24.30 -19.45 2.70
N LEU A 302 25.51 -19.35 2.13
CA LEU A 302 26.58 -20.34 2.31
C LEU A 302 27.03 -20.45 3.77
N LYS A 303 27.09 -19.33 4.50
CA LYS A 303 27.42 -19.31 5.92
C LYS A 303 26.40 -20.09 6.76
N ASN A 304 25.12 -20.02 6.40
CA ASN A 304 24.03 -20.67 7.13
C ASN A 304 23.76 -22.12 6.67
N CYS A 305 24.28 -22.53 5.52
CA CYS A 305 24.21 -23.92 5.05
C CYS A 305 25.49 -24.27 4.28
N PRO A 306 26.62 -24.49 4.98
CA PRO A 306 27.88 -24.82 4.35
C PRO A 306 27.87 -26.20 3.67
N GLU A 307 27.00 -27.11 4.12
CA GLU A 307 26.89 -28.47 3.55
C GLU A 307 26.50 -28.45 2.07
N VAL A 308 25.87 -27.36 1.60
CA VAL A 308 25.44 -27.22 0.21
C VAL A 308 26.60 -27.35 -0.79
N LEU A 309 27.83 -27.01 -0.38
CA LEU A 309 29.02 -27.11 -1.23
C LEU A 309 29.43 -28.56 -1.51
N GLU A 310 29.00 -29.51 -0.68
CA GLU A 310 29.27 -30.94 -0.85
C GLU A 310 28.31 -31.59 -1.86
N TYR A 311 27.13 -30.99 -2.08
CA TYR A 311 26.08 -31.52 -2.95
C TYR A 311 26.13 -31.00 -4.39
N VAL A 312 26.96 -30.00 -4.66
CA VAL A 312 27.09 -29.41 -6.00
C VAL A 312 28.21 -30.12 -6.74
N ASP A 313 27.89 -30.78 -7.86
CA ASP A 313 28.89 -31.31 -8.77
C ASP A 313 29.48 -30.17 -9.60
N TRP A 314 30.71 -29.80 -9.32
CA TRP A 314 31.41 -28.63 -9.90
C TRP A 314 31.98 -28.87 -11.30
N ARG A 315 31.49 -29.89 -12.01
CA ARG A 315 32.07 -30.37 -13.27
C ARG A 315 31.48 -29.71 -14.51
#